data_AF-M8BHH0-F1
#
_entry.id   AF-M8BHH0-F1
#
_cell.length_a   1.000
_cell.length_b   1.000
_cell.length_c   1.000
_cell.angle_alpha   90.00
_cell.angle_beta   90.00
_cell.angle_gamma   90.00
#
_symmetry.space_group_name_H-M   'P 1'
#
loop_
_entity.id
_entity.type
_entity.pdbx_description
1 polymer ?
#
loop_
_entity_poly.entity_id
_entity_poly.type
_entity_poly.pdbx_seq_one_letter_code
_entity_poly.pdbx_strand_id
1 'polypeptide(L)'
;MEALLYEARVDGVFSGHVHAYERFTRIYDNEADGRGPMYITIGDGGNREGLALKFLEDHKSAHLSVFQEASFGHGRLRIVDETSAVWTWHRNDDEYATVRDEVWLESLASPKLSMAAAGRQDEEL
;
A
#
# COMPACT_ATOMS: atom_id res chain seq x y z
N MET A 1 3.47 17.03 -6.21
CA MET A 1 2.63 17.12 -4.99
C MET A 1 3.13 16.24 -3.85
N GLU A 2 4.08 15.32 -4.09
CA GLU A 2 4.55 14.34 -3.09
C GLU A 2 4.92 14.95 -1.73
N ALA A 3 5.80 15.96 -1.69
CA ALA A 3 6.19 16.63 -0.44
C ALA A 3 4.99 17.20 0.35
N LEU A 4 3.99 17.75 -0.33
CA LEU A 4 2.78 18.25 0.33
C LEU A 4 1.97 17.12 0.98
N LEU A 5 1.80 15.99 0.29
CA LEU A 5 1.06 14.83 0.80
C LEU A 5 1.80 14.17 1.95
N TYR A 6 3.13 14.14 1.88
CA TYR A 6 4.00 13.65 2.93
C TYR A 6 3.89 14.50 4.20
N GLU A 7 4.03 15.83 4.09
CA GLU A 7 3.89 16.76 5.23
C GLU A 7 2.47 16.75 5.82
N ALA A 8 1.45 16.56 4.97
CA ALA A 8 0.06 16.41 5.40
C ALA A 8 -0.25 15.04 6.02
N ARG A 9 0.72 14.12 6.07
CA ARG A 9 0.58 12.77 6.64
C ARG A 9 -0.54 11.95 5.99
N VAL A 10 -0.62 11.99 4.67
CA VAL A 10 -1.59 11.17 3.92
C VAL A 10 -1.29 9.69 4.13
N ASP A 11 -2.31 8.93 4.53
CA ASP A 11 -2.14 7.50 4.83
C ASP A 11 -1.96 6.64 3.59
N GLY A 12 -2.76 6.88 2.56
CA GLY A 12 -2.72 6.12 1.31
C GLY A 12 -3.14 6.96 0.11
N VAL A 13 -2.57 6.64 -1.04
CA VAL A 13 -2.87 7.25 -2.34
C VAL A 13 -3.34 6.15 -3.28
N PHE A 14 -4.58 6.26 -3.76
CA PHE A 14 -5.18 5.32 -4.70
C PHE A 14 -5.19 5.93 -6.10
N SER A 15 -4.69 5.19 -7.08
CA SER A 15 -4.64 5.64 -8.47
C SER A 15 -5.01 4.53 -9.45
N GLY A 16 -5.60 4.90 -10.58
CA GLY A 16 -5.89 3.96 -11.67
C GLY A 16 -4.84 4.05 -12.79
N HIS A 17 -5.30 4.18 -14.02
CA HIS A 17 -4.49 4.33 -15.25
C HIS A 17 -3.75 3.07 -15.71
N VAL A 18 -2.91 2.47 -14.87
CA VAL A 18 -2.28 1.18 -15.21
C VAL A 18 -3.30 0.06 -14.99
N HIS A 19 -3.53 -0.77 -16.00
CA HIS A 19 -4.54 -1.84 -15.97
C HIS A 19 -4.01 -3.10 -15.24
N ALA A 20 -3.59 -2.93 -14.00
CA ALA A 20 -3.15 -3.98 -13.10
C ALA A 20 -3.34 -3.49 -11.64
N TYR A 21 -3.22 -4.43 -10.70
CA TYR A 21 -3.16 -4.12 -9.28
C TYR A 21 -1.70 -4.09 -8.82
N GLU A 22 -1.34 -3.07 -8.06
CA GLU A 22 -0.02 -3.00 -7.42
C GLU A 22 -0.09 -2.23 -6.10
N ARG A 23 0.49 -2.78 -5.05
CA ARG A 23 0.61 -2.16 -3.73
C ARG A 23 2.07 -2.03 -3.35
N PHE A 24 2.44 -0.82 -3.01
CA PHE A 24 3.76 -0.48 -2.53
C PHE A 24 3.85 -0.52 -1.00
N THR A 25 5.06 -0.50 -0.48
CA THR A 25 5.29 -0.09 0.92
C THR A 25 4.99 1.41 1.10
N ARG A 26 5.13 1.94 2.32
CA ARG A 26 5.10 3.39 2.54
C ARG A 26 6.38 4.00 1.97
N ILE A 27 6.25 5.01 1.10
CA ILE A 27 7.35 5.57 0.31
C ILE A 27 7.37 7.09 0.41
N TYR A 28 8.58 7.65 0.41
CA TYR A 28 8.82 9.05 0.12
C TYR A 28 10.14 9.19 -0.64
N ASP A 29 10.16 10.00 -1.70
CA ASP A 29 11.37 10.30 -2.49
C ASP A 29 12.08 9.04 -3.02
N ASN A 30 11.29 8.06 -3.48
CA ASN A 30 11.75 6.76 -3.99
C ASN A 30 12.49 5.88 -2.96
N GLU A 31 12.30 6.13 -1.67
CA GLU A 31 12.85 5.34 -0.57
C GLU A 31 11.72 4.85 0.34
N ALA A 32 11.92 3.70 0.98
CA ALA A 32 10.98 3.21 1.99
C ALA A 32 11.02 4.12 3.22
N ASP A 33 9.92 4.82 3.50
CA ASP A 33 9.76 5.67 4.68
C ASP A 33 8.39 5.40 5.32
N GLY A 34 8.40 4.93 6.58
CA GLY A 34 7.18 4.63 7.32
C GLY A 34 6.28 5.84 7.62
N ARG A 35 6.74 7.07 7.34
CA ARG A 35 5.96 8.31 7.43
C ARG A 35 5.35 8.72 6.09
N GLY A 36 5.74 8.07 4.99
CA GLY A 36 5.18 8.30 3.67
C GLY A 36 3.81 7.64 3.47
N PRO A 37 3.01 8.12 2.50
CA PRO A 37 1.80 7.44 2.10
C PRO A 37 2.11 6.05 1.51
N MET A 38 1.16 5.13 1.67
CA MET A 38 1.15 3.89 0.88
C MET A 38 0.53 4.17 -0.49
N TYR A 39 1.23 3.83 -1.57
CA TYR A 39 0.69 3.94 -2.92
C TYR A 39 0.04 2.63 -3.36
N ILE A 40 -1.17 2.72 -3.90
CA ILE A 40 -1.93 1.59 -4.41
C ILE A 40 -2.44 1.95 -5.81
N THR A 41 -2.03 1.14 -6.79
CA THR A 41 -2.56 1.14 -8.14
C THR A 41 -3.73 0.15 -8.21
N ILE A 42 -4.90 0.65 -8.58
CA ILE A 42 -6.18 -0.08 -8.70
C ILE A 42 -6.88 0.31 -10.02
N GLY A 43 -6.14 0.22 -11.12
CA GLY A 43 -6.63 0.57 -12.47
C GLY A 43 -7.20 -0.63 -13.25
N ASP A 44 -7.35 -1.76 -12.58
CA ASP A 44 -7.74 -3.08 -13.07
C ASP A 44 -9.26 -3.30 -13.16
N GLY A 45 -10.02 -2.25 -13.46
CA GLY A 45 -11.49 -2.29 -13.47
C GLY A 45 -12.17 -3.03 -14.64
N GLY A 46 -11.42 -3.62 -15.58
CA GLY A 46 -12.01 -4.43 -16.66
C GLY A 46 -12.32 -3.67 -17.97
N ASN A 47 -11.62 -2.59 -18.28
CA ASN A 47 -11.85 -1.87 -19.54
C ASN A 47 -11.33 -2.67 -20.76
N ARG A 48 -11.82 -2.30 -21.95
CA ARG A 48 -11.56 -3.03 -23.21
C ARG A 48 -10.11 -3.04 -23.69
N GLU A 49 -9.24 -2.19 -23.15
CA GLU A 49 -7.84 -2.11 -23.56
C GLU A 49 -7.02 -3.29 -23.02
N GLY A 50 -7.55 -4.01 -22.01
CA GLY A 50 -6.92 -5.21 -21.45
C GLY A 50 -5.92 -4.92 -20.33
N LEU A 51 -5.27 -5.97 -19.84
CA LEU A 51 -4.37 -5.93 -18.68
C LEU A 51 -2.95 -5.49 -19.04
N ALA A 52 -2.30 -4.78 -18.12
CA ALA A 52 -0.87 -4.49 -18.17
C ALA A 52 -0.08 -5.67 -17.58
N LEU A 53 0.43 -6.56 -18.43
CA LEU A 53 1.02 -7.84 -18.01
C LEU A 53 2.50 -7.77 -17.59
N LYS A 54 3.21 -6.70 -17.96
CA LYS A 54 4.66 -6.59 -17.76
C LYS A 54 4.98 -5.69 -16.57
N PHE A 55 5.60 -6.28 -15.55
CA PHE A 55 6.18 -5.58 -14.41
C PHE A 55 7.69 -5.36 -14.61
N LEU A 56 8.22 -4.28 -14.04
CA LEU A 56 9.63 -3.88 -14.21
C LEU A 56 10.49 -4.41 -13.06
N GLU A 57 10.72 -5.72 -13.03
CA GLU A 57 11.46 -6.41 -11.95
C GLU A 57 12.90 -5.88 -11.78
N ASP A 58 13.57 -5.49 -12.87
CA ASP A 58 14.95 -4.95 -12.84
C ASP A 58 15.02 -3.45 -12.53
N HIS A 59 13.89 -2.78 -12.29
CA HIS A 59 13.90 -1.36 -11.96
C HIS A 59 14.50 -1.13 -10.57
N LYS A 60 15.30 -0.05 -10.40
CA LYS A 60 15.95 0.28 -9.12
C LYS A 60 15.00 0.34 -7.92
N SER A 61 13.75 0.74 -8.17
CA SER A 61 12.70 0.88 -7.15
C SER A 61 11.74 -0.32 -7.07
N ALA A 62 12.00 -1.41 -7.81
CA ALA A 62 11.14 -2.59 -7.83
C ALA A 62 10.97 -3.21 -6.43
N HIS A 63 12.00 -3.12 -5.59
CA HIS A 63 11.99 -3.59 -4.21
C HIS A 63 10.97 -2.86 -3.30
N LEU A 64 10.42 -1.72 -3.73
CA LEU A 64 9.38 -0.98 -2.99
C LEU A 64 7.97 -1.52 -3.28
N SER A 65 7.79 -2.26 -4.38
CA SER A 65 6.55 -2.96 -4.71
C SER A 65 6.45 -4.21 -3.84
N VAL A 66 5.37 -4.31 -3.05
CA VAL A 66 5.19 -5.40 -2.08
C VAL A 66 4.25 -6.47 -2.62
N PHE A 67 3.29 -6.08 -3.46
CA PHE A 67 2.38 -6.99 -4.12
C PHE A 67 2.01 -6.41 -5.49
N GLN A 68 2.00 -7.24 -6.52
CA GLN A 68 1.61 -6.83 -7.87
C GLN A 68 0.94 -7.99 -8.59
N GLU A 69 -0.15 -7.73 -9.29
CA GLU A 69 -0.85 -8.76 -10.06
C GLU A 69 -1.63 -8.14 -11.24
N ALA A 70 -1.47 -8.75 -12.43
CA ALA A 70 -2.25 -8.40 -13.60
C ALA A 70 -3.52 -9.26 -13.69
N SER A 71 -4.53 -8.88 -12.92
CA SER A 71 -5.87 -9.48 -12.93
C SER A 71 -6.90 -8.37 -12.81
N PHE A 72 -8.10 -8.55 -13.35
CA PHE A 72 -9.18 -7.61 -13.09
C PHE A 72 -9.75 -7.80 -11.69
N GLY A 73 -10.13 -6.71 -11.06
CA GLY A 73 -10.54 -6.76 -9.67
C GLY A 73 -11.11 -5.46 -9.15
N HIS A 74 -11.25 -5.41 -7.83
CA HIS A 74 -11.67 -4.23 -7.09
C HIS A 74 -11.11 -4.23 -5.68
N GLY A 75 -10.97 -3.04 -5.12
CA GLY A 75 -10.52 -2.84 -3.75
C GLY A 75 -11.65 -2.47 -2.79
N ARG A 76 -11.45 -2.77 -1.52
CA ARG A 76 -12.32 -2.34 -0.41
C ARG A 76 -11.46 -1.78 0.72
N LEU A 77 -11.62 -0.48 0.97
CA LEU A 77 -11.11 0.18 2.17
C LEU A 77 -12.20 0.17 3.26
N ARG A 78 -11.89 -0.44 4.40
CA ARG A 78 -12.76 -0.44 5.58
C ARG A 78 -12.07 0.31 6.71
N ILE A 79 -12.58 1.50 7.03
CA ILE A 79 -12.17 2.24 8.23
C ILE A 79 -12.72 1.48 9.44
N VAL A 80 -11.85 1.16 10.39
CA VAL A 80 -12.21 0.42 11.61
C VAL A 80 -12.43 1.41 12.75
N ASP A 81 -11.49 2.32 12.95
CA ASP A 81 -11.54 3.39 13.93
C ASP A 81 -10.64 4.58 13.50
N GLU A 82 -10.40 5.53 14.40
CA GLU A 82 -9.56 6.72 14.14
C GLU A 82 -8.08 6.40 13.85
N THR A 83 -7.63 5.20 14.22
CA THR A 83 -6.23 4.78 14.16
C THR A 83 -5.98 3.70 13.11
N SER A 84 -7.03 3.00 12.66
CA SER A 84 -6.87 1.80 11.84
C SER A 84 -7.91 1.69 10.72
N ALA A 85 -7.43 1.23 9.57
CA ALA A 85 -8.25 0.80 8.44
C ALA A 85 -7.68 -0.48 7.83
N VAL A 86 -8.50 -1.23 7.10
CA VAL A 86 -8.08 -2.41 6.34
C VAL A 86 -8.32 -2.17 4.87
N TRP A 87 -7.29 -2.34 4.06
CA TRP A 87 -7.40 -2.43 2.62
C TRP A 87 -7.41 -3.90 2.20
N THR A 88 -8.34 -4.27 1.33
CA THR A 88 -8.39 -5.60 0.71
C THR A 88 -8.59 -5.46 -0.79
N TRP A 89 -7.99 -6.34 -1.58
CA TRP A 89 -8.21 -6.45 -3.01
C TRP A 89 -8.76 -7.84 -3.37
N HIS A 90 -9.69 -7.87 -4.32
CA HIS A 90 -10.45 -9.04 -4.74
C HIS A 90 -10.41 -9.14 -6.26
N ARG A 91 -10.11 -10.32 -6.78
CA ARG A 91 -10.13 -10.57 -8.23
C ARG A 91 -11.53 -10.92 -8.70
N ASN A 92 -11.82 -10.58 -9.95
CA ASN A 92 -13.10 -10.91 -10.57
C ASN A 92 -13.23 -12.39 -10.95
N ASP A 93 -12.10 -13.06 -11.24
CA ASP A 93 -12.09 -14.46 -11.68
C ASP A 93 -12.19 -15.46 -10.52
N ASP A 94 -12.20 -14.99 -9.28
CA ASP A 94 -12.40 -15.86 -8.12
C ASP A 94 -13.89 -16.22 -8.00
N GLU A 95 -14.20 -17.50 -7.77
CA GLU A 95 -15.57 -18.02 -7.63
C GLU A 95 -16.35 -17.36 -6.48
N TYR A 96 -15.62 -16.98 -5.43
CA TYR A 96 -16.14 -16.33 -4.23
C TYR A 96 -15.40 -15.00 -3.99
N ALA A 97 -15.94 -14.16 -3.10
CA ALA A 97 -15.33 -12.91 -2.65
C ALA A 97 -14.04 -13.15 -1.82
N THR A 98 -13.02 -13.68 -2.49
CA THR A 98 -11.73 -14.07 -1.92
C THR A 98 -10.82 -12.87 -1.85
N VAL A 99 -10.34 -12.56 -0.65
CA VAL A 99 -9.30 -11.55 -0.46
C VAL A 99 -7.98 -12.11 -0.98
N ARG A 100 -7.42 -11.47 -2.01
CA ARG A 100 -6.14 -11.86 -2.63
C ARG A 100 -4.96 -11.08 -2.09
N ASP A 101 -5.21 -9.84 -1.70
CA ASP A 101 -4.25 -9.03 -0.99
C ASP A 101 -4.96 -8.28 0.15
N GLU A 102 -4.28 -8.16 1.30
CA GLU A 102 -4.78 -7.48 2.49
C GLU A 102 -3.65 -6.72 3.17
N VAL A 103 -3.96 -5.51 3.64
CA VAL A 103 -3.05 -4.76 4.51
C VAL A 103 -3.83 -3.93 5.53
N TRP A 104 -3.31 -3.89 6.75
CA TRP A 104 -3.76 -2.95 7.78
C TRP A 104 -3.01 -1.63 7.63
N LEU A 105 -3.76 -0.54 7.59
CA LEU A 105 -3.25 0.82 7.54
C LEU A 105 -3.37 1.43 8.94
N GLU A 106 -2.23 1.74 9.54
CA GLU A 106 -2.15 2.58 10.74
C GLU A 106 -2.15 4.05 10.32
N SER A 107 -3.01 4.85 10.96
CA SER A 107 -3.12 6.29 10.72
C SER A 107 -1.84 7.03 11.09
N LEU A 108 -1.29 7.79 10.14
CA LEU A 108 -0.15 8.68 10.34
C LEU A 108 -0.54 9.96 11.09
N ALA A 109 -1.83 10.32 11.07
CA ALA A 109 -2.37 11.46 11.80
C ALA A 109 -2.48 11.19 13.31
N SER A 110 -2.59 9.92 13.71
CA SER A 110 -2.59 9.55 15.12
C SER A 110 -1.21 9.84 15.73
N PRO A 111 -1.13 10.53 16.88
CA PRO A 111 0.10 10.59 17.62
C PRO A 111 0.41 9.16 18.06
N LYS A 112 1.42 8.52 17.46
CA LYS A 112 2.03 7.35 18.10
C LYS A 112 2.27 7.75 19.55
N LEU A 113 1.72 6.99 20.50
CA LEU A 113 2.21 6.95 21.88
C LEU A 113 3.72 6.90 21.76
N SER A 114 4.36 8.02 22.10
CA SER A 114 5.78 8.24 21.92
C SER A 114 6.54 7.41 22.95
N MET A 115 6.55 6.09 22.83
CA MET A 115 7.37 5.22 23.69
C MET A 115 7.60 3.85 23.05
N ALA A 116 8.60 3.79 22.17
CA ALA A 116 9.45 2.63 22.02
C ALA A 116 10.83 3.07 21.51
N ALA A 117 11.45 4.02 22.21
CA ALA A 117 12.86 4.34 22.04
C ALA A 117 13.48 4.61 23.42
N ALA A 118 13.84 3.54 24.12
CA ALA A 118 14.90 3.53 25.14
C ALA A 118 15.39 2.09 25.26
N GLY A 119 16.68 1.88 24.98
CA GLY A 119 17.27 0.58 24.67
C GLY A 119 17.15 -0.47 25.78
N ARG A 120 17.08 -1.74 25.35
CA ARG A 120 17.63 -2.83 26.14
C ARG A 120 19.13 -2.84 25.86
N GLN A 121 19.89 -2.27 26.79
CA GLN A 121 21.29 -2.63 26.94
C GLN A 121 21.34 -4.07 27.45
N ASP A 122 22.22 -4.85 26.84
CA ASP A 122 22.73 -6.09 27.40
C ASP A 122 23.31 -5.84 28.80
N GLU A 123 22.97 -6.70 29.76
CA GLU A 123 23.92 -7.10 30.80
C GLU A 123 23.77 -8.61 31.02
N GLU A 124 24.78 -9.35 30.55
CA GLU A 124 25.23 -10.59 31.16
C GLU A 124 25.61 -10.32 32.63
N LEU A 125 25.03 -11.09 33.56
CA LEU A 125 25.66 -11.77 34.71
C LEU A 125 24.60 -12.56 35.50
#